data_AF-A0A5P1EVT5-F1
#
_entry.id   AF-A0A5P1EVT5-F1
#
_cell.length_a   1.000
_cell.length_b   1.000
_cell.length_c   1.000
_cell.angle_alpha   90.00
_cell.angle_beta   90.00
_cell.angle_gamma   90.00
#
_symmetry.space_group_name_H-M   'P 1'
#
loop_
_entity.id
_entity.type
_entity.pdbx_description
1 polymer ?
#
loop_
_entity_poly.entity_id
_entity_poly.type
_entity_poly.pdbx_seq_one_letter_code
_entity_poly.pdbx_strand_id
1 'polypeptide(L)'
;MGAYRAAPHLPPSSASPRSPPTSSPSPGSNARVGPRLTPPPANPAAKAYQEPHPTGATAASTPSSSSTAPSPRTLTPTIPAASSSSTPTTPRTPESSKSSYRHSANWTFYFDVDEYIYLPDGRSLESVLGGLSNYTQFTIDQNPMSSKLCVDDPKRDYSREWGFEKLVFRNSITGIRRDRKYAIQARNAYATGVHMSENVIGRTTHKTESLIRYYHYHDSINVLGEPCRQFVPMPSKGNVTWFEKVPYVYDDNMKNIADKIKRFEEQTIGSFRA
;
A
#
# COMPACT_ATOMS: atom_id res chain seq x y z
N MET A 1 15.14 8.95 -38.66
CA MET A 1 15.92 8.24 -39.69
C MET A 1 17.39 8.31 -39.31
N GLY A 2 17.99 7.19 -38.95
CA GLY A 2 19.39 7.09 -38.53
C GLY A 2 19.73 5.62 -38.33
N ALA A 3 20.34 5.01 -39.34
CA ALA A 3 20.60 3.58 -39.42
C ALA A 3 21.95 3.24 -38.77
N TYR A 4 21.94 2.31 -37.80
CA TYR A 4 23.16 1.64 -37.34
C TYR A 4 23.34 0.33 -38.11
N ARG A 5 24.48 0.23 -38.82
CA ARG A 5 24.93 -0.97 -39.53
C ARG A 5 25.43 -2.02 -38.54
N ALA A 6 24.90 -3.23 -38.65
CA ALA A 6 25.40 -4.44 -38.00
C ALA A 6 26.69 -4.93 -38.69
N ALA A 7 27.65 -5.41 -37.88
CA ALA A 7 28.84 -6.13 -38.33
C ALA A 7 28.54 -7.64 -38.47
N PRO A 8 29.22 -8.36 -39.38
CA PRO A 8 28.84 -9.73 -39.75
C PRO A 8 29.34 -10.82 -38.79
N HIS A 9 28.49 -11.82 -38.64
CA HIS A 9 28.70 -13.12 -38.00
C HIS A 9 29.87 -13.92 -38.61
N LEU A 10 30.68 -14.55 -37.75
CA LEU A 10 31.55 -15.68 -38.09
C LEU A 10 30.91 -17.00 -37.60
N PRO A 11 30.93 -18.08 -38.41
CA PRO A 11 30.39 -19.41 -38.06
C PRO A 11 31.42 -20.29 -37.29
N PRO A 12 31.00 -21.45 -36.74
CA PRO A 12 31.59 -22.04 -35.54
C PRO A 12 32.69 -23.07 -35.82
N SER A 13 33.61 -23.22 -34.86
CA SER A 13 34.57 -24.33 -34.82
C SER A 13 34.02 -25.47 -33.97
N SER A 14 33.96 -26.64 -34.60
CA SER A 14 33.54 -27.94 -34.09
C SER A 14 34.66 -28.66 -33.33
N ALA A 15 34.38 -29.15 -32.11
CA ALA A 15 35.06 -30.31 -31.54
C ALA A 15 34.17 -31.00 -30.48
N SER A 16 33.80 -32.26 -30.76
CA SER A 16 33.20 -33.21 -29.81
C SER A 16 34.27 -34.24 -29.36
N PRO A 17 33.95 -35.29 -28.58
CA PRO A 17 33.88 -35.29 -27.12
C PRO A 17 34.88 -36.29 -26.49
N ARG A 18 35.21 -36.14 -25.20
CA ARG A 18 35.81 -37.21 -24.39
C ARG A 18 35.28 -37.20 -22.96
N SER A 19 34.70 -38.33 -22.58
CA SER A 19 34.47 -38.81 -21.21
C SER A 19 34.68 -40.33 -21.22
N PRO A 20 34.85 -41.03 -20.08
CA PRO A 20 35.40 -40.66 -18.77
C PRO A 20 36.55 -41.63 -18.36
N PRO A 21 36.99 -41.62 -17.09
CA PRO A 21 36.70 -42.85 -16.33
C PRO A 21 36.23 -42.63 -14.88
N THR A 22 35.53 -43.66 -14.45
CA THR A 22 34.99 -44.02 -13.15
C THR A 22 36.04 -44.19 -12.04
N SER A 23 35.73 -43.77 -10.82
CA SER A 23 35.93 -44.56 -9.60
C SER A 23 35.39 -43.85 -8.35
N SER A 24 34.41 -44.47 -7.70
CA SER A 24 34.05 -44.23 -6.29
C SER A 24 35.05 -44.94 -5.36
N PRO A 25 35.19 -44.50 -4.10
CA PRO A 25 34.62 -45.29 -3.01
C PRO A 25 33.99 -44.46 -1.86
N SER A 26 33.07 -45.11 -1.14
CA SER A 26 32.35 -44.67 0.07
C SER A 26 33.21 -44.76 1.36
N PRO A 27 32.63 -44.68 2.58
CA PRO A 27 32.29 -43.46 3.32
C PRO A 27 33.11 -43.32 4.63
N GLY A 28 33.35 -42.09 5.10
CA GLY A 28 34.06 -41.81 6.34
C GLY A 28 33.33 -40.78 7.19
N SER A 29 32.76 -41.25 8.29
CA SER A 29 32.23 -40.49 9.42
C SER A 29 33.30 -39.60 10.06
N ASN A 30 32.95 -38.35 10.41
CA ASN A 30 33.34 -37.72 11.69
C ASN A 30 32.59 -36.40 11.91
N ALA A 31 31.69 -36.41 12.89
CA ALA A 31 31.08 -35.23 13.45
C ALA A 31 32.14 -34.42 14.21
N ARG A 32 32.37 -33.16 13.80
CA ARG A 32 33.21 -32.21 14.53
C ARG A 32 32.33 -31.11 15.11
N VAL A 33 32.26 -31.09 16.44
CA VAL A 33 31.63 -30.06 17.26
C VAL A 33 32.34 -28.73 17.01
N GLY A 34 31.60 -27.73 16.51
CA GLY A 34 32.08 -26.36 16.39
C GLY A 34 31.95 -25.59 17.72
N PRO A 35 32.79 -24.58 17.98
CA PRO A 35 32.80 -23.85 19.24
C PRO A 35 31.58 -22.91 19.38
N ARG A 36 31.13 -22.81 20.62
CA ARG A 36 30.02 -21.98 21.11
C ARG A 36 30.38 -20.50 20.96
N LEU A 37 29.68 -19.77 20.10
CA LEU A 37 29.78 -18.30 20.00
C LEU A 37 29.11 -17.67 21.22
N THR A 38 29.86 -16.86 21.96
CA THR A 38 29.36 -15.96 23.00
C THR A 38 28.64 -14.76 22.35
N PRO A 39 27.54 -14.27 22.91
CA PRO A 39 26.89 -13.06 22.41
C PRO A 39 27.73 -11.80 22.72
N PRO A 40 27.70 -10.77 21.86
CA PRO A 40 28.39 -9.51 22.11
C PRO A 40 27.74 -8.71 23.25
N PRO A 41 28.51 -7.84 23.94
CA PRO A 41 28.02 -7.05 25.06
C PRO A 41 26.97 -6.01 24.64
N ALA A 42 26.03 -5.76 25.55
CA ALA A 42 24.96 -4.78 25.41
C ALA A 42 25.52 -3.34 25.25
N ASN A 43 24.94 -2.59 24.31
CA ASN A 43 25.30 -1.19 24.03
C ASN A 43 24.72 -0.26 25.12
N PRO A 44 25.53 0.57 25.81
CA PRO A 44 25.08 1.40 26.94
C PRO A 44 24.36 2.70 26.55
N ALA A 45 23.95 2.89 25.30
CA ALA A 45 23.29 4.10 24.83
C ALA A 45 21.75 3.97 24.77
N ALA A 46 21.12 3.66 25.91
CA ALA A 46 19.68 3.85 26.10
C ALA A 46 19.47 4.96 27.13
N LYS A 47 19.63 6.22 26.70
CA LYS A 47 19.13 7.37 27.47
C LYS A 47 17.69 7.63 27.08
N ALA A 48 16.83 7.60 28.09
CA ALA A 48 15.40 7.83 28.02
C ALA A 48 15.10 9.24 27.47
N TYR A 49 14.18 9.30 26.50
CA TYR A 49 13.49 10.53 26.15
C TYR A 49 12.22 10.59 27.03
N GLN A 50 12.17 11.59 27.92
CA GLN A 50 10.95 11.99 28.62
C GLN A 50 10.19 12.99 27.74
N GLU A 51 8.91 12.71 27.49
CA GLU A 51 7.99 13.68 26.87
C GLU A 51 7.65 14.81 27.86
N PRO A 52 7.50 16.06 27.40
CA PRO A 52 6.97 17.14 28.23
C PRO A 52 5.44 17.10 28.29
N HIS A 53 4.91 17.22 29.51
CA HIS A 53 3.50 17.45 29.80
C HIS A 53 2.95 18.73 29.15
N PRO A 54 1.71 18.74 28.63
CA PRO A 54 1.04 19.97 28.26
C PRO A 54 0.39 20.63 29.49
N THR A 55 0.80 21.89 29.75
CA THR A 55 0.17 22.80 30.71
C THR A 55 -1.17 23.33 30.21
N GLY A 56 -2.08 23.58 31.15
CA GLY A 56 -3.51 23.73 30.94
C GLY A 56 -3.98 24.97 30.17
N ALA A 57 -5.20 24.85 29.65
CA ALA A 57 -6.00 25.95 29.12
C ALA A 57 -7.16 26.24 30.09
N THR A 58 -7.20 27.50 30.51
CA THR A 58 -8.10 28.13 31.47
C THR A 58 -9.51 28.29 30.88
N ALA A 59 -10.53 28.01 31.69
CA ALA A 59 -11.93 28.30 31.39
C ALA A 59 -12.21 29.81 31.51
N ALA A 60 -13.00 30.37 30.60
CA ALA A 60 -13.58 31.70 30.73
C ALA A 60 -15.09 31.69 30.44
N SER A 61 -15.79 32.18 31.46
CA SER A 61 -17.19 32.50 31.69
C SER A 61 -18.02 33.14 30.57
N THR A 62 -19.31 32.75 30.58
CA THR A 62 -20.51 33.44 30.07
C THR A 62 -20.64 34.89 30.57
N PRO A 63 -21.41 35.73 29.87
CA PRO A 63 -22.53 36.36 30.57
C PRO A 63 -23.85 36.40 29.78
N SER A 64 -24.92 36.34 30.55
CA SER A 64 -26.33 36.58 30.22
C SER A 64 -26.63 38.07 29.98
N SER A 65 -27.55 38.39 29.07
CA SER A 65 -28.49 39.50 29.30
C SER A 65 -29.77 39.37 28.48
N SER A 66 -30.87 39.61 29.18
CA SER A 66 -32.26 39.77 28.75
C SER A 66 -32.51 41.15 28.18
N SER A 67 -33.37 41.30 27.16
CA SER A 67 -34.27 42.47 27.10
C SER A 67 -35.50 42.25 26.22
N THR A 68 -36.53 42.98 26.60
CA THR A 68 -37.97 42.87 26.36
C THR A 68 -38.43 43.46 25.02
N ALA A 69 -39.56 42.98 24.51
CA ALA A 69 -40.28 43.44 23.31
C ALA A 69 -40.71 44.93 23.34
N PRO A 70 -41.11 45.48 22.18
CA PRO A 70 -42.55 45.73 22.00
C PRO A 70 -43.11 45.44 20.58
N SER A 71 -44.39 45.04 20.52
CA SER A 71 -45.23 45.04 19.31
C SER A 71 -45.51 46.48 18.83
N PRO A 72 -45.88 46.72 17.54
CA PRO A 72 -47.31 46.77 17.23
C PRO A 72 -47.75 46.45 15.77
N ARG A 73 -49.07 46.22 15.66
CA ARG A 73 -50.01 46.55 14.57
C ARG A 73 -50.14 45.66 13.33
N THR A 74 -51.24 44.90 13.41
CA THR A 74 -52.18 44.44 12.40
C THR A 74 -52.44 45.41 11.23
N LEU A 75 -52.27 44.93 10.00
CA LEU A 75 -53.02 45.38 8.81
C LEU A 75 -53.36 44.17 7.95
N THR A 76 -54.64 43.86 7.89
CA THR A 76 -55.29 42.90 6.99
C THR A 76 -55.44 43.52 5.60
N PRO A 77 -55.21 42.76 4.52
CA PRO A 77 -55.92 42.96 3.26
C PRO A 77 -56.76 41.74 2.91
N THR A 78 -58.05 41.96 2.79
CA THR A 78 -59.04 41.09 2.17
C THR A 78 -58.70 40.87 0.70
N ILE A 79 -58.58 39.61 0.26
CA ILE A 79 -58.52 39.22 -1.16
C ILE A 79 -59.71 38.28 -1.44
N PRO A 80 -60.44 38.43 -2.57
CA PRO A 80 -61.70 37.73 -2.80
C PRO A 80 -61.51 36.25 -3.10
N ALA A 81 -62.50 35.44 -2.70
CA ALA A 81 -62.63 34.04 -3.04
C ALA A 81 -62.76 33.85 -4.56
N ALA A 82 -61.85 33.07 -5.15
CA ALA A 82 -61.99 32.54 -6.50
C ALA A 82 -62.21 31.02 -6.42
N SER A 83 -63.18 30.60 -7.21
CA SER A 83 -63.82 29.29 -7.31
C SER A 83 -62.87 28.11 -7.54
N SER A 84 -63.22 27.01 -6.88
CA SER A 84 -62.67 25.66 -7.01
C SER A 84 -62.75 25.08 -8.43
N SER A 85 -61.60 24.71 -8.99
CA SER A 85 -61.51 23.65 -10.01
C SER A 85 -60.45 22.63 -9.58
N SER A 86 -60.89 21.58 -8.88
CA SER A 86 -60.07 20.48 -8.42
C SER A 86 -59.68 19.58 -9.61
N THR A 87 -58.44 19.69 -10.07
CA THR A 87 -57.80 18.69 -10.92
C THR A 87 -56.95 17.80 -10.00
N PRO A 88 -57.05 16.46 -10.03
CA PRO A 88 -56.24 15.60 -9.18
C PRO A 88 -54.78 15.70 -9.63
N THR A 89 -53.98 16.49 -8.92
CA THR A 89 -52.53 16.49 -9.09
C THR A 89 -52.00 15.35 -8.23
N THR A 90 -51.66 14.25 -8.88
CA THR A 90 -50.94 13.12 -8.29
C THR A 90 -49.80 13.65 -7.41
N PRO A 91 -49.66 13.22 -6.15
CA PRO A 91 -48.52 13.60 -5.33
C PRO A 91 -47.25 13.13 -6.03
N ARG A 92 -46.43 14.06 -6.51
CA ARG A 92 -45.03 13.75 -6.82
C ARG A 92 -44.42 13.30 -5.50
N THR A 93 -44.18 12.00 -5.39
CA THR A 93 -43.19 11.45 -4.47
C THR A 93 -41.93 12.32 -4.58
N PRO A 94 -41.35 12.78 -3.45
CA PRO A 94 -40.02 13.35 -3.50
C PRO A 94 -39.12 12.22 -3.96
N GLU A 95 -38.72 12.27 -5.23
CA GLU A 95 -37.74 11.37 -5.80
C GLU A 95 -36.43 11.64 -5.07
N SER A 96 -36.20 10.95 -3.95
CA SER A 96 -34.95 10.97 -3.23
C SER A 96 -33.93 10.10 -3.97
N SER A 97 -33.75 10.29 -5.27
CA SER A 97 -32.71 9.63 -6.03
C SER A 97 -31.42 10.45 -5.97
N LYS A 98 -31.00 10.85 -4.76
CA LYS A 98 -29.57 11.07 -4.52
C LYS A 98 -28.90 9.70 -4.45
N SER A 99 -28.63 9.14 -5.62
CA SER A 99 -27.62 8.11 -5.78
C SER A 99 -26.30 8.72 -5.31
N SER A 100 -25.95 8.48 -4.04
CA SER A 100 -24.65 8.88 -3.54
C SER A 100 -23.65 7.87 -4.06
N TYR A 101 -22.92 8.23 -5.11
CA TYR A 101 -21.85 7.41 -5.68
C TYR A 101 -20.88 6.88 -4.61
N ARG A 102 -20.78 7.55 -3.46
CA ARG A 102 -19.99 7.08 -2.30
C ARG A 102 -20.44 5.73 -1.73
N HIS A 103 -21.65 5.24 -2.02
CA HIS A 103 -22.17 3.94 -1.56
C HIS A 103 -22.22 2.88 -2.67
N SER A 104 -21.68 3.15 -3.87
CA SER A 104 -21.70 2.18 -4.98
C SER A 104 -20.74 1.02 -4.75
N ALA A 105 -19.68 1.22 -3.96
CA ALA A 105 -18.72 0.19 -3.59
C ALA A 105 -19.03 -0.36 -2.18
N ASN A 106 -18.87 -1.68 -2.01
CA ASN A 106 -18.91 -2.31 -0.69
C ASN A 106 -17.68 -1.93 0.14
N TRP A 107 -16.52 -1.84 -0.51
CA TRP A 107 -15.25 -1.44 0.08
C TRP A 107 -14.64 -0.31 -0.73
N THR A 108 -14.17 0.73 -0.03
CA THR A 108 -13.36 1.80 -0.61
C THR A 108 -11.97 1.72 -0.02
N PHE A 109 -10.96 1.74 -0.89
CA PHE A 109 -9.56 1.72 -0.52
C PHE A 109 -8.92 3.08 -0.79
N TYR A 110 -7.97 3.49 0.07
CA TYR A 110 -7.19 4.71 -0.09
C TYR A 110 -5.72 4.35 -0.21
N PHE A 111 -5.13 4.60 -1.38
CA PHE A 111 -3.73 4.29 -1.70
C PHE A 111 -3.11 5.39 -2.56
N ASP A 112 -1.79 5.52 -2.43
CA ASP A 112 -0.96 6.37 -3.26
C ASP A 112 -0.54 5.60 -4.54
N VAL A 113 -0.06 6.32 -5.56
CA VAL A 113 0.27 5.74 -6.88
C VAL A 113 1.47 4.78 -6.82
N ASP A 114 2.34 4.93 -5.83
CA ASP A 114 3.51 4.08 -5.57
C ASP A 114 3.22 2.98 -4.53
N GLU A 115 1.96 2.61 -4.36
CA GLU A 115 1.52 1.58 -3.43
C GLU A 115 0.80 0.43 -4.11
N TYR A 116 1.18 -0.80 -3.74
CA TYR A 116 0.67 -2.02 -4.36
C TYR A 116 0.15 -2.98 -3.31
N ILE A 117 -1.08 -3.46 -3.48
CA ILE A 117 -1.67 -4.49 -2.63
C ILE A 117 -1.02 -5.84 -2.92
N TYR A 118 -0.66 -6.55 -1.86
CA TYR A 118 -0.18 -7.92 -1.93
C TYR A 118 -1.01 -8.83 -1.02
N LEU A 119 -1.47 -9.94 -1.58
CA LEU A 119 -2.23 -10.97 -0.89
C LEU A 119 -1.36 -12.22 -0.72
N PRO A 120 -0.94 -12.56 0.52
CA PRO A 120 -0.17 -13.78 0.76
C PRO A 120 -0.95 -15.04 0.36
N ASP A 121 -0.19 -16.08 0.01
CA ASP A 121 -0.68 -17.43 -0.28
C ASP A 121 -1.59 -17.55 -1.52
N GLY A 122 -1.53 -16.57 -2.42
CA GLY A 122 -2.30 -16.60 -3.67
C GLY A 122 -3.80 -16.44 -3.50
N ARG A 123 -4.25 -15.94 -2.34
CA ARG A 123 -5.68 -15.64 -2.08
C ARG A 123 -6.20 -14.57 -3.04
N SER A 124 -7.51 -14.62 -3.29
CA SER A 124 -8.21 -13.55 -4.00
C SER A 124 -8.58 -12.40 -3.06
N LEU A 125 -8.70 -11.20 -3.62
CA LEU A 125 -9.17 -10.03 -2.88
C LEU A 125 -10.58 -10.28 -2.33
N GLU A 126 -11.45 -10.92 -3.11
CA GLU A 126 -12.80 -11.29 -2.72
C GLU A 126 -12.83 -12.17 -1.46
N SER A 127 -11.95 -13.18 -1.37
CA SER A 127 -11.87 -14.05 -0.20
C SER A 127 -11.42 -13.30 1.06
N VAL A 128 -10.44 -12.40 0.92
CA VAL A 128 -9.95 -11.58 2.03
C VAL A 128 -11.03 -10.61 2.51
N LEU A 129 -11.71 -9.92 1.57
CA LEU A 129 -12.78 -8.98 1.89
C LEU A 129 -14.01 -9.68 2.48
N GLY A 130 -14.35 -10.88 2.01
CA GLY A 130 -15.40 -11.71 2.60
C GLY A 130 -15.11 -12.04 4.07
N GLY A 131 -13.87 -12.40 4.39
CA GLY A 131 -13.43 -12.66 5.78
C GLY A 131 -13.43 -11.40 6.68
N LEU A 132 -13.42 -10.21 6.09
CA LEU A 132 -13.44 -8.92 6.80
C LEU A 132 -14.80 -8.22 6.75
N SER A 133 -15.82 -8.85 6.17
CA SER A 133 -17.16 -8.27 5.94
C SER A 133 -17.88 -7.82 7.22
N ASN A 134 -17.56 -8.41 8.37
CA ASN A 134 -18.11 -8.03 9.68
C ASN A 134 -17.43 -6.80 10.31
N TYR A 135 -16.42 -6.23 9.65
CA TYR A 135 -15.78 -4.98 10.03
C TYR A 135 -16.21 -3.87 9.08
N THR A 136 -16.39 -2.68 9.64
CA THR A 136 -16.59 -1.46 8.87
C THR A 136 -15.29 -0.94 8.29
N GLN A 137 -14.18 -1.11 9.01
CA GLN A 137 -12.87 -0.62 8.60
C GLN A 137 -11.78 -1.60 9.00
N PHE A 138 -10.79 -1.78 8.13
CA PHE A 138 -9.55 -2.43 8.50
C PHE A 138 -8.34 -1.65 7.97
N THR A 139 -7.25 -1.67 8.73
CA THR A 139 -5.98 -1.10 8.27
C THR A 139 -5.11 -2.19 7.66
N ILE A 140 -4.22 -1.82 6.75
CA ILE A 140 -3.35 -2.70 5.98
C ILE A 140 -1.91 -2.38 6.37
N ASP A 141 -1.14 -3.42 6.67
CA ASP A 141 0.24 -3.26 7.13
C ASP A 141 1.22 -2.97 5.99
N GLN A 142 2.22 -2.15 6.29
CA GLN A 142 3.15 -1.60 5.30
C GLN A 142 4.41 -2.46 5.14
N ASN A 143 4.73 -2.79 3.89
CA ASN A 143 6.02 -3.25 3.42
C ASN A 143 6.77 -2.09 2.73
N PRO A 144 7.57 -1.30 3.46
CA PRO A 144 8.33 -0.21 2.88
C PRO A 144 9.50 -0.75 2.08
N MET A 145 9.52 -0.37 0.82
CA MET A 145 10.53 -0.74 -0.15
C MET A 145 11.54 0.39 -0.30
N SER A 146 12.78 0.03 -0.62
CA SER A 146 13.75 1.02 -1.06
C SER A 146 13.30 1.67 -2.37
N SER A 147 13.53 2.97 -2.50
CA SER A 147 13.34 3.71 -3.76
C SER A 147 14.65 3.94 -4.53
N LYS A 148 15.70 3.20 -4.19
CA LYS A 148 17.04 3.35 -4.79
C LYS A 148 17.75 2.04 -5.06
N LEU A 149 17.58 1.05 -4.17
CA LEU A 149 18.35 -0.18 -4.19
C LEU A 149 17.81 -1.17 -5.21
N CYS A 150 18.71 -1.65 -6.07
CA CYS A 150 18.46 -2.68 -7.05
C CYS A 150 19.58 -3.73 -6.98
N VAL A 151 19.27 -4.94 -7.43
CA VAL A 151 20.25 -6.03 -7.43
C VAL A 151 21.32 -5.77 -8.49
N ASP A 152 22.57 -5.97 -8.16
CA ASP A 152 23.65 -6.08 -9.13
C ASP A 152 23.67 -7.50 -9.67
N ASP A 153 23.06 -7.71 -10.84
CA ASP A 153 23.08 -9.00 -11.54
C ASP A 153 23.35 -8.78 -13.04
N PRO A 154 24.54 -9.18 -13.54
CA PRO A 154 24.92 -8.96 -14.93
C PRO A 154 24.07 -9.77 -15.93
N LYS A 155 23.26 -10.72 -15.45
CA LYS A 155 22.34 -11.50 -16.29
C LYS A 155 20.97 -10.86 -16.43
N ARG A 156 20.66 -9.82 -15.65
CA ARG A 156 19.35 -9.15 -15.68
C ARG A 156 19.32 -8.02 -16.68
N ASP A 157 18.26 -7.99 -17.47
CA ASP A 157 17.93 -6.86 -18.33
C ASP A 157 16.90 -5.95 -17.63
N TYR A 158 17.40 -4.93 -16.95
CA TYR A 158 16.57 -3.93 -16.26
C TYR A 158 15.75 -3.05 -17.21
N SER A 159 16.06 -2.99 -18.51
CA SER A 159 15.37 -2.10 -19.45
C SER A 159 13.91 -2.48 -19.68
N ARG A 160 13.56 -3.75 -19.43
CA ARG A 160 12.21 -4.32 -19.62
C ARG A 160 11.43 -4.55 -18.33
N GLU A 161 12.04 -4.28 -17.19
CA GLU A 161 11.43 -4.43 -15.87
C GLU A 161 10.68 -3.13 -15.48
N TRP A 162 9.54 -3.27 -14.79
CA TRP A 162 8.81 -2.19 -14.14
C TRP A 162 9.43 -1.88 -12.78
N GLY A 163 9.15 -0.70 -12.20
CA GLY A 163 9.79 -0.24 -10.96
C GLY A 163 9.76 -1.25 -9.81
N PHE A 164 8.61 -1.90 -9.56
CA PHE A 164 8.47 -2.90 -8.49
C PHE A 164 9.18 -4.24 -8.77
N GLU A 165 9.57 -4.53 -10.01
CA GLU A 165 10.42 -5.67 -10.33
C GLU A 165 11.90 -5.41 -10.03
N LYS A 166 12.30 -4.13 -10.08
CA LYS A 166 13.67 -3.71 -9.83
C LYS A 166 13.95 -3.45 -8.35
N LEU A 167 13.04 -2.75 -7.68
CA LEU A 167 13.16 -2.27 -6.30
C LEU A 167 12.80 -3.36 -5.27
N VAL A 168 13.60 -4.41 -5.20
CA VAL A 168 13.31 -5.65 -4.44
C VAL A 168 13.92 -5.69 -3.03
N PHE A 169 14.20 -4.53 -2.44
CA PHE A 169 14.79 -4.43 -1.10
C PHE A 169 13.81 -3.81 -0.12
N ARG A 170 13.33 -4.61 0.84
CA ARG A 170 12.37 -4.19 1.87
C ARG A 170 13.08 -3.80 3.14
N ASN A 171 12.73 -2.65 3.72
CA ASN A 171 13.26 -2.22 5.01
C ASN A 171 12.77 -3.17 6.13
N SER A 172 13.72 -3.80 6.81
CA SER A 172 13.47 -4.87 7.78
C SER A 172 13.42 -4.42 9.24
N ILE A 173 13.41 -3.11 9.51
CA ILE A 173 13.24 -2.59 10.87
C ILE A 173 11.87 -3.00 11.41
N THR A 174 11.86 -3.62 12.59
CA THR A 174 10.66 -4.04 13.32
C THR A 174 10.44 -3.13 14.55
N GLY A 175 9.25 -3.20 15.16
CA GLY A 175 8.95 -2.45 16.39
C GLY A 175 8.71 -0.95 16.22
N ILE A 176 8.74 -0.42 14.99
CA ILE A 176 8.39 0.97 14.69
C ILE A 176 6.93 1.06 14.25
N ARG A 177 6.24 2.13 14.68
CA ARG A 177 4.90 2.44 14.18
C ARG A 177 5.01 2.98 12.76
N ARG A 178 4.49 2.24 11.79
CA ARG A 178 4.42 2.65 10.38
C ARG A 178 3.04 3.21 10.04
N ASP A 179 2.99 4.02 9.00
CA ASP A 179 1.72 4.47 8.44
C ASP A 179 0.95 3.27 7.89
N ARG A 180 -0.37 3.31 8.01
CA ARG A 180 -1.22 2.24 7.53
C ARG A 180 -2.23 2.82 6.58
N LYS A 181 -2.34 2.22 5.41
CA LYS A 181 -3.50 2.44 4.54
C LYS A 181 -4.67 1.65 5.07
N TYR A 182 -5.87 1.98 4.62
CA TYR A 182 -7.08 1.35 5.14
C TYR A 182 -8.12 1.18 4.05
N ALA A 183 -9.02 0.23 4.30
CA ALA A 183 -10.23 0.07 3.53
C ALA A 183 -11.44 0.23 4.45
N ILE A 184 -12.51 0.79 3.90
CA ILE A 184 -13.72 1.11 4.65
C ILE A 184 -14.98 0.82 3.86
N GLN A 185 -16.01 0.35 4.56
CA GLN A 185 -17.38 0.30 4.06
C GLN A 185 -18.02 1.68 4.25
N ALA A 186 -18.02 2.49 3.19
CA ALA A 186 -18.42 3.90 3.23
C ALA A 186 -19.84 4.15 3.79
N ARG A 187 -20.75 3.17 3.66
CA ARG A 187 -22.12 3.24 4.20
C ARG A 187 -22.18 3.38 5.72
N ASN A 188 -21.12 2.95 6.41
CA ASN A 188 -21.03 2.94 7.87
C ASN A 188 -20.16 4.09 8.40
N ALA A 189 -19.82 5.07 7.56
CA ALA A 189 -19.00 6.21 7.93
C ALA A 189 -19.69 7.51 7.55
N TYR A 190 -19.60 8.53 8.41
CA TYR A 190 -20.09 9.86 8.08
C TYR A 190 -19.16 10.57 7.09
N ALA A 191 -17.86 10.45 7.33
CA ALA A 191 -16.77 10.99 6.52
C ALA A 191 -15.53 10.09 6.66
N THR A 192 -14.57 10.22 5.74
CA THR A 192 -13.32 9.47 5.76
C THR A 192 -12.12 10.35 6.12
N GLY A 193 -11.18 9.81 6.89
CA GLY A 193 -9.95 10.49 7.29
C GLY A 193 -8.75 10.17 6.39
N VAL A 194 -7.66 10.91 6.53
CA VAL A 194 -6.46 10.72 5.67
C VAL A 194 -5.73 9.40 5.98
N HIS A 195 -5.55 9.08 7.25
CA HIS A 195 -4.86 7.84 7.69
C HIS A 195 -5.81 6.74 8.13
N MET A 196 -6.94 7.13 8.72
CA MET A 196 -8.05 6.25 9.08
C MET A 196 -9.27 7.09 9.44
N SER A 197 -10.47 6.49 9.40
CA SER A 197 -11.68 7.13 9.88
C SER A 197 -11.90 6.80 11.36
N GLU A 198 -12.14 7.82 12.17
CA GLU A 198 -12.37 7.68 13.61
C GLU A 198 -13.86 7.52 13.96
N ASN A 199 -14.74 8.24 13.24
CA ASN A 199 -16.18 8.21 13.47
C ASN A 199 -16.88 7.25 12.51
N VAL A 200 -16.87 5.97 12.87
CA VAL A 200 -17.49 4.88 12.10
C VAL A 200 -18.47 4.09 12.97
N ILE A 201 -19.53 3.57 12.36
CA ILE A 201 -20.47 2.65 12.99
C ILE A 201 -19.97 1.23 12.74
N GLY A 202 -19.85 0.40 13.78
CA GLY A 202 -19.44 -1.01 13.64
C GLY A 202 -17.98 -1.26 14.02
N ARG A 203 -17.51 -2.50 13.77
CA ARG A 203 -16.20 -2.97 14.25
C ARG A 203 -15.07 -2.47 13.35
N THR A 204 -13.90 -2.23 13.94
CA THR A 204 -12.65 -1.98 13.22
C THR A 204 -11.60 -3.02 13.58
N THR A 205 -10.61 -3.25 12.70
CA THR A 205 -9.46 -4.12 13.02
C THR A 205 -8.15 -3.60 12.44
N HIS A 206 -7.07 -3.84 13.17
CA HIS A 206 -5.69 -3.58 12.73
C HIS A 206 -4.89 -4.85 12.46
N LYS A 207 -5.48 -6.02 12.74
CA LYS A 207 -4.81 -7.31 12.71
C LYS A 207 -5.02 -7.97 11.35
N THR A 208 -4.36 -7.46 10.32
CA THR A 208 -4.48 -7.96 8.94
C THR A 208 -3.15 -8.39 8.34
N GLU A 209 -2.08 -8.41 9.12
CA GLU A 209 -0.71 -8.63 8.67
C GLU A 209 -0.56 -9.99 7.96
N SER A 210 -1.36 -10.98 8.33
CA SER A 210 -1.39 -12.30 7.67
C SER A 210 -2.39 -12.39 6.52
N LEU A 211 -3.20 -11.36 6.26
CA LEU A 211 -4.30 -11.37 5.30
C LEU A 211 -4.00 -10.52 4.06
N ILE A 212 -3.50 -9.31 4.29
CA ILE A 212 -3.29 -8.29 3.26
C ILE A 212 -2.18 -7.35 3.72
N ARG A 213 -1.30 -7.01 2.79
CA ARG A 213 -0.21 -6.04 2.98
C ARG A 213 -0.18 -5.09 1.81
N TYR A 214 0.46 -3.94 1.98
CA TYR A 214 0.77 -3.07 0.85
C TYR A 214 2.27 -2.82 0.77
N TYR A 215 2.82 -2.86 -0.44
CA TYR A 215 4.19 -2.49 -0.74
C TYR A 215 4.20 -0.99 -1.05
N HIS A 216 5.07 -0.24 -0.37
CA HIS A 216 5.14 1.21 -0.51
C HIS A 216 6.54 1.59 -0.96
N TYR A 217 6.64 2.15 -2.17
CA TYR A 217 7.90 2.58 -2.79
C TYR A 217 8.14 4.08 -2.58
N HIS A 218 8.18 4.51 -1.32
CA HIS A 218 8.24 5.93 -0.93
C HIS A 218 9.36 6.70 -1.65
N ASP A 219 9.05 7.93 -2.07
CA ASP A 219 9.91 8.83 -2.87
C ASP A 219 10.19 8.38 -4.31
N SER A 220 9.66 7.23 -4.76
CA SER A 220 9.85 6.83 -6.16
C SER A 220 9.18 7.79 -7.14
N ILE A 221 8.03 8.35 -6.77
CA ILE A 221 7.30 9.35 -7.58
C ILE A 221 8.02 10.70 -7.71
N ASN A 222 8.95 10.99 -6.79
CA ASN A 222 9.71 12.23 -6.77
C ASN A 222 10.95 12.17 -7.68
N VAL A 223 11.23 11.01 -8.29
CA VAL A 223 12.39 10.78 -9.14
C VAL A 223 11.95 10.71 -10.59
N LEU A 224 12.44 11.64 -11.42
CA LEU A 224 12.28 11.54 -12.86
C LEU A 224 13.25 10.50 -13.43
N GLY A 225 12.73 9.56 -14.23
CA GLY A 225 13.53 8.55 -14.91
C GLY A 225 13.70 7.26 -14.12
N GLU A 226 14.91 6.69 -14.15
CA GLU A 226 15.20 5.37 -13.58
C GLU A 226 15.32 5.42 -12.04
N PRO A 227 14.45 4.73 -11.27
CA PRO A 227 14.56 4.69 -9.81
C PRO A 227 15.75 3.87 -9.31
N CYS A 228 16.26 2.90 -10.08
CA CYS A 228 17.47 2.16 -9.74
C CYS A 228 18.71 3.03 -9.81
N ARG A 229 19.19 3.48 -8.65
CA ARG A 229 20.35 4.38 -8.55
C ARG A 229 21.51 3.75 -7.80
N GLN A 230 21.25 2.70 -7.02
CA GLN A 230 22.28 2.00 -6.26
C GLN A 230 22.15 0.50 -6.49
N PHE A 231 23.17 -0.08 -7.12
CA PHE A 231 23.27 -1.52 -7.34
C PHE A 231 24.05 -2.17 -6.20
N VAL A 232 23.52 -3.27 -5.68
CA VAL A 232 24.14 -4.04 -4.59
C VAL A 232 24.01 -5.54 -4.87
N PRO A 233 25.00 -6.37 -4.48
CA PRO A 233 24.89 -7.82 -4.65
C PRO A 233 23.63 -8.38 -3.99
N MET A 234 23.02 -9.39 -4.61
CA MET A 234 21.90 -10.10 -3.99
C MET A 234 22.36 -10.77 -2.68
N PRO A 235 21.77 -10.44 -1.53
CA PRO A 235 22.15 -11.08 -0.27
C PRO A 235 21.71 -12.54 -0.27
N SER A 236 22.53 -13.43 0.30
CA SER A 236 22.11 -14.81 0.59
C SER A 236 20.84 -14.82 1.45
N LYS A 237 20.00 -15.84 1.30
CA LYS A 237 18.72 -15.95 2.01
C LYS A 237 18.90 -15.74 3.52
N GLY A 238 18.19 -14.75 4.08
CA GLY A 238 18.25 -14.39 5.50
C GLY A 238 19.30 -13.34 5.86
N ASN A 239 20.21 -12.99 4.94
CA ASN A 239 21.16 -11.90 5.16
C ASN A 239 20.50 -10.54 4.89
N VAL A 240 21.04 -9.52 5.58
CA VAL A 240 20.63 -8.12 5.41
C VAL A 240 21.66 -7.35 4.59
N THR A 241 21.17 -6.40 3.80
CA THR A 241 21.96 -5.38 3.13
C THR A 241 21.83 -4.08 3.91
N TRP A 242 22.94 -3.49 4.35
CA TRP A 242 22.93 -2.20 5.02
C TRP A 242 23.11 -1.07 4.01
N PHE A 243 22.20 -0.09 4.03
CA PHE A 243 22.28 1.09 3.18
C PHE A 243 21.68 2.28 3.92
N GLU A 244 22.38 3.42 3.93
CA GLU A 244 21.93 4.65 4.64
C GLU A 244 21.49 4.38 6.10
N LYS A 245 22.20 3.49 6.80
CA LYS A 245 21.91 3.05 8.19
C LYS A 245 20.59 2.28 8.37
N VAL A 246 19.96 1.85 7.29
CA VAL A 246 18.75 1.01 7.30
C VAL A 246 19.11 -0.41 6.86
N PRO A 247 18.67 -1.44 7.60
CA PRO A 247 18.78 -2.82 7.16
C PRO A 247 17.67 -3.16 6.16
N TYR A 248 18.06 -3.72 5.02
CA TYR A 248 17.15 -4.21 3.99
C TYR A 248 17.28 -5.73 3.81
N VAL A 249 16.16 -6.37 3.52
CA VAL A 249 16.12 -7.78 3.08
C VAL A 249 15.66 -7.85 1.63
N TYR A 250 16.14 -8.86 0.91
CA TYR A 250 15.64 -9.16 -0.42
C TYR A 250 14.19 -9.69 -0.33
N ASP A 251 13.29 -9.06 -1.07
CA ASP A 251 11.85 -9.37 -1.11
C ASP A 251 11.36 -9.27 -2.56
N ASP A 252 11.12 -10.41 -3.18
CA ASP A 252 10.74 -10.55 -4.59
C ASP A 252 9.25 -10.88 -4.79
N ASN A 253 8.43 -10.74 -3.76
CA ASN A 253 7.01 -11.10 -3.82
C ASN A 253 6.26 -10.35 -4.93
N MET A 254 6.49 -9.03 -5.05
CA MET A 254 5.88 -8.20 -6.11
C MET A 254 6.47 -8.51 -7.49
N LYS A 255 7.78 -8.79 -7.55
CA LYS A 255 8.44 -9.22 -8.78
C LYS A 255 7.84 -10.54 -9.30
N ASN A 256 7.58 -11.50 -8.41
CA ASN A 256 7.07 -12.83 -8.78
C ASN A 256 5.64 -12.81 -9.34
N ILE A 257 4.89 -11.72 -9.14
CA ILE A 257 3.54 -11.54 -9.72
C ILE A 257 3.52 -10.58 -10.92
N ALA A 258 4.66 -10.00 -11.29
CA ALA A 258 4.76 -8.97 -12.32
C ALA A 258 4.17 -9.40 -13.66
N ASP A 259 4.51 -10.61 -14.13
CA ASP A 259 3.98 -11.14 -15.39
C ASP A 259 2.46 -11.23 -15.40
N LYS A 260 1.85 -11.57 -14.25
CA LYS A 260 0.39 -11.65 -14.13
C LYS A 260 -0.22 -10.25 -14.23
N ILE A 261 0.38 -9.27 -13.54
CA ILE A 261 -0.07 -7.87 -13.58
C ILE A 261 0.07 -7.32 -15.00
N LYS A 262 1.23 -7.47 -15.64
CA LYS A 262 1.48 -7.02 -17.02
C LYS A 262 0.46 -7.58 -18.01
N ARG A 263 0.17 -8.88 -17.93
CA ARG A 263 -0.85 -9.52 -18.78
C ARG A 263 -2.25 -9.00 -18.49
N PHE A 264 -2.60 -8.82 -17.22
CA PHE A 264 -3.89 -8.25 -16.83
C PHE A 264 -4.07 -6.84 -17.38
N GLU A 265 -3.06 -5.98 -17.22
CA GLU A 265 -3.06 -4.62 -17.77
C GLU A 265 -3.21 -4.67 -19.29
N GLU A 266 -2.36 -5.43 -20.00
CA GLU A 266 -2.44 -5.56 -21.46
C GLU A 266 -3.82 -6.04 -21.94
N GLN A 267 -4.48 -6.94 -21.21
CA GLN A 267 -5.82 -7.43 -21.54
C GLN A 267 -6.92 -6.41 -21.22
N THR A 268 -6.73 -5.57 -20.21
CA THR A 268 -7.76 -4.65 -19.68
C THR A 268 -7.72 -3.30 -20.39
N ILE A 269 -6.53 -2.73 -20.54
CA ILE A 269 -6.32 -1.41 -21.14
C ILE A 269 -5.73 -1.48 -22.56
N GLY A 270 -5.31 -2.68 -23.00
CA GLY A 270 -4.68 -2.90 -24.30
C GLY A 270 -3.15 -2.82 -24.25
N SER A 271 -2.50 -3.21 -25.35
CA SER A 271 -1.06 -3.04 -25.49
C SER A 271 -0.72 -1.56 -25.64
N PHE A 272 0.22 -1.10 -24.82
CA PHE A 272 0.77 0.24 -24.97
C PHE A 272 1.70 0.25 -26.20
N ARG A 273 1.21 0.75 -27.33
CA ARG A 273 2.06 1.11 -28.46
C ARG A 273 2.69 2.46 -28.14
N ALA A 274 3.86 2.44 -27.51
CA ALA A 274 4.74 3.60 -27.45
C ALA A 274 5.37 3.84 -28.83
#